data_AF-A0A3N5HWB4-F1
#
_entry.id   AF-A0A3N5HWB4-F1
#
_cell.length_a   1.000
_cell.length_b   1.000
_cell.length_c   1.000
_cell.angle_alpha   90.00
_cell.angle_beta   90.00
_cell.angle_gamma   90.00
#
_symmetry.space_group_name_H-M   'P 1'
#
loop_
_entity.id
_entity.type
_entity.pdbx_description
1 polymer ?
#
loop_
_entity_poly.entity_id
_entity_poly.type
_entity_poly.pdbx_seq_one_letter_code
_entity_poly.pdbx_strand_id
1 'polypeptide(L)' 'MDVAREVGGSQHRFRVVQLPYNLAMPEAFTRANQKVDGVFVSTLEAARRLGMYVMASASVYQGQLTRGLPSV' A
#
# COMPACT_ATOMS: atom_id res chain seq x y z
N MET A 1 -11.30 -8.29 3.15
CA MET A 1 -11.42 -8.20 4.63
C MET A 1 -12.32 -9.27 5.21
N ASP A 2 -13.23 -9.83 4.41
CA ASP A 2 -14.25 -10.74 4.92
C ASP A 2 -13.66 -12.06 5.42
N VAL A 3 -12.72 -12.65 4.69
CA VAL A 3 -11.98 -13.85 5.15
C VAL A 3 -11.27 -13.61 6.49
N ALA A 4 -10.64 -12.43 6.67
CA ALA A 4 -9.97 -12.10 7.93
C ALA A 4 -10.96 -11.96 9.09
N ARG A 5 -12.16 -11.41 8.85
CA ARG A 5 -13.25 -11.33 9.83
C ARG A 5 -13.88 -12.69 10.11
N GLU A 6 -14.05 -13.52 9.09
CA GLU A 6 -14.59 -14.87 9.20
C GLU A 6 -13.71 -15.74 10.11
N VAL A 7 -12.40 -15.70 9.90
CA VAL A 7 -11.45 -16.53 10.66
C VAL A 7 -11.08 -15.91 12.01
N GLY A 8 -10.91 -14.59 12.07
CA GLY A 8 -10.35 -13.87 13.22
C GLY A 8 -11.33 -12.99 13.99
N GLY A 9 -12.60 -12.98 13.62
CA GLY A 9 -13.61 -12.08 14.17
C GLY A 9 -13.34 -10.60 13.89
N SER A 10 -14.06 -9.72 14.59
CA SER A 10 -13.86 -8.26 14.49
C SER A 10 -12.47 -7.80 14.96
N GLN A 11 -11.81 -8.58 15.81
CA GLN A 11 -10.49 -8.32 16.38
C GLN A 11 -9.32 -8.93 15.57
N HIS A 12 -9.55 -9.28 14.30
CA HIS A 12 -8.50 -9.81 13.45
C HIS A 12 -7.28 -8.87 13.34
N ARG A 13 -6.10 -9.48 13.19
CA ARG A 13 -4.81 -8.76 13.10
C ARG A 13 -4.31 -8.58 11.67
N PHE A 14 -5.11 -8.91 10.66
CA PHE A 14 -4.81 -8.56 9.27
C PHE A 14 -4.93 -7.04 9.07
N ARG A 15 -3.83 -6.33 9.36
CA ARG A 15 -3.77 -4.86 9.43
C ARG A 15 -2.60 -4.26 8.66
N VAL A 16 -1.75 -5.07 8.05
CA VAL A 16 -0.56 -4.59 7.32
C VAL A 16 -0.47 -5.29 5.98
N VAL A 17 -0.13 -4.54 4.94
CA VAL A 17 0.33 -5.06 3.65
C VAL A 17 1.66 -4.39 3.28
N GLN A 18 2.60 -5.18 2.77
CA GLN A 18 3.84 -4.67 2.22
C GLN A 18 3.79 -4.71 0.70
N LEU A 19 4.12 -3.59 0.05
CA LEU A 19 4.08 -3.47 -1.41
C LEU A 19 5.13 -2.46 -1.92
N PRO A 20 5.55 -2.53 -3.19
CA PRO A 20 6.44 -1.54 -3.78
C PRO A 20 5.75 -0.18 -3.86
N TYR A 21 6.37 0.85 -3.28
CA TYR A 21 5.94 2.23 -3.46
C TYR A 21 7.12 3.18 -3.25
N ASN A 22 7.42 3.99 -4.26
CA ASN A 22 8.47 5.00 -4.22
C ASN A 22 8.27 6.00 -5.38
N LEU A 23 9.18 6.97 -5.54
CA LEU A 23 9.09 8.01 -6.59
C LEU A 23 9.18 7.47 -8.03
N ALA A 24 9.76 6.28 -8.24
CA ALA A 24 9.85 5.62 -9.54
C ALA A 24 8.73 4.59 -9.79
N MET A 25 8.01 4.17 -8.75
CA MET A 25 6.91 3.19 -8.79
C MET A 25 5.69 3.72 -8.04
N PRO A 26 4.93 4.67 -8.63
CA PRO A 26 3.84 5.38 -7.96
C PRO A 26 2.49 4.64 -8.04
N GLU A 27 2.42 3.45 -8.65
CA GLU A 27 1.18 2.76 -9.03
C GLU A 27 0.26 2.47 -7.85
N ALA A 28 0.82 2.20 -6.67
CA ALA A 28 0.03 1.99 -5.47
C ALA A 28 -0.86 3.20 -5.13
N PHE A 29 -0.44 4.40 -5.53
CA PHE A 29 -1.20 5.64 -5.39
C PHE A 29 -2.03 5.96 -6.64
N THR A 30 -1.50 5.74 -7.85
CA THR A 30 -2.09 6.26 -9.10
C THR A 30 -3.02 5.30 -9.83
N ARG A 31 -2.86 3.98 -9.69
CA ARG A 31 -3.66 3.00 -10.44
C ARG A 31 -4.92 2.62 -9.67
N ALA A 32 -6.08 3.03 -10.17
CA ALA A 32 -7.39 2.67 -9.62
C ALA A 32 -7.81 1.25 -10.05
N ASN A 33 -7.26 0.23 -9.40
CA ASN A 33 -7.48 -1.18 -9.76
C ASN A 33 -8.00 -2.06 -8.60
N GLN A 34 -8.26 -1.48 -7.43
CA GLN A 34 -8.84 -2.19 -6.29
C GLN A 34 -10.33 -1.86 -6.18
N LYS A 35 -11.19 -2.88 -6.13
CA LYS A 35 -12.63 -2.68 -5.95
C LYS A 35 -12.98 -2.67 -4.47
N VAL A 36 -13.43 -1.52 -3.95
CA VAL A 36 -13.91 -1.35 -2.57
C VAL A 36 -15.27 -0.65 -2.61
N ASP A 37 -16.27 -1.24 -1.97
CA ASP A 37 -17.65 -0.75 -1.95
C ASP A 37 -18.22 -0.43 -3.35
N GLY A 38 -17.90 -1.29 -4.31
CA GLY A 38 -18.36 -1.14 -5.71
C GLY A 38 -17.56 -0.15 -6.57
N VAL A 39 -16.62 0.61 -5.98
CA VAL A 39 -15.82 1.62 -6.67
C VAL A 39 -14.38 1.15 -6.84
N PHE A 40 -13.80 1.39 -8.03
CA PHE A 40 -12.38 1.17 -8.25
C PHE A 40 -11.54 2.33 -7.70
N VAL A 41 -10.57 2.02 -6.84
CA VAL A 41 -9.67 2.95 -6.17
C VAL A 41 -8.24 2.43 -6.21
N SER A 42 -7.27 3.28 -5.86
CA SER A 42 -5.86 2.85 -5.76
C SER A 42 -5.62 1.96 -4.54
N THR A 43 -4.52 1.22 -4.54
CA THR A 43 -4.18 0.33 -3.43
C THR A 43 -4.01 1.06 -2.10
N LEU A 44 -3.42 2.26 -2.11
CA LEU A 44 -3.31 3.08 -0.90
C LEU A 44 -4.67 3.57 -0.40
N GLU A 45 -5.57 3.97 -1.29
CA GLU A 45 -6.93 4.37 -0.90
C GLU A 45 -7.75 3.18 -0.40
N ALA A 46 -7.61 2.00 -1.02
CA ALA A 46 -8.21 0.78 -0.52
C ALA A 46 -7.72 0.43 0.89
N ALA A 47 -6.41 0.48 1.13
CA ALA A 47 -5.83 0.24 2.45
C ALA A 47 -6.37 1.22 3.50
N ARG A 48 -6.48 2.52 3.16
CA ARG A 48 -7.07 3.55 4.03
C ARG A 48 -8.51 3.22 4.39
N ARG A 49 -9.37 2.90 3.42
CA ARG A 49 -10.79 2.54 3.65
C ARG A 49 -10.95 1.29 4.52
N LEU A 50 -10.05 0.32 4.34
CA LEU A 50 -10.09 -0.96 5.05
C LEU A 50 -9.39 -0.92 6.42
N GLY A 51 -8.83 0.23 6.83
CA GLY A 51 -8.10 0.38 8.09
C GLY A 51 -6.84 -0.48 8.15
N MET A 52 -6.11 -0.56 7.04
CA MET A 52 -4.80 -1.22 6.93
C MET A 52 -3.67 -0.20 6.87
N TYR A 53 -2.56 -0.55 7.49
CA TYR A 53 -1.26 0.09 7.26
C TYR A 53 -0.61 -0.48 6.01
N VAL A 54 0.13 0.38 5.31
CA VAL A 54 0.98 -0.01 4.19
C VAL A 54 2.44 0.19 4.58
N MET A 55 3.24 -0.84 4.41
CA MET A 55 4.70 -0.76 4.50
C MET A 55 5.26 -0.71 3.07
N ALA A 56 5.93 0.39 2.73
CA ALA A 56 6.56 0.53 1.43
C ALA A 56 7.82 -0.35 1.35
N SER A 57 7.84 -1.31 0.42
CA SER A 57 9.06 -2.01 0.03
C SER A 57 9.78 -1.25 -1.08
N ALA A 58 11.08 -1.51 -1.23
CA ALA A 58 11.93 -0.83 -2.21
C ALA A 58 11.81 0.71 -2.14
N SER A 59 11.67 1.29 -0.94
CA SER A 59 11.40 2.73 -0.73
C SER A 59 12.43 3.67 -1.39
N VAL A 60 13.69 3.23 -1.49
CA VAL A 60 14.79 3.95 -2.18
C VAL A 60 15.17 3.35 -3.53
N TYR A 61 14.34 2.45 -4.05
CA TYR A 61 14.55 1.71 -5.30
C TYR A 61 15.97 1.13 -5.42
N GLN A 62 16.38 0.31 -4.42
CA GLN A 62 17.72 -0.29 -4.37
C GLN A 62 18.87 0.76 -4.46
N GLY A 63 18.64 1.97 -3.94
CA GLY A 63 19.58 3.09 -3.97
C GLY A 63 19.56 3.90 -5.27
N GLN A 64 18.72 3.55 -6.26
CA GLN A 64 18.61 4.32 -7.49
C GLN A 64 18.09 5.75 -7.22
N LEU A 65 17.15 5.89 -6.28
CA LEU A 65 16.57 7.20 -5.92
C LEU A 65 17.51 8.08 -5.08
N THR A 66 18.68 7.59 -4.68
CA THR A 66 19.68 8.38 -3.95
C THR A 66 20.76 8.95 -4.88
N ARG A 67 20.66 8.73 -6.20
CA ARG A 67 21.61 9.25 -7.18
C ARG A 67 21.33 10.72 -7.46
N GLY A 68 22.37 11.56 -7.49
CA GLY A 68 22.23 12.98 -7.81
C GLY A 68 21.64 13.84 -6.68
N LEU A 69 21.65 13.34 -5.44
CA LEU A 69 21.28 14.16 -4.28
C LEU A 69 22.31 15.29 -4.07
N PRO A 70 21.88 16.48 -3.61
CA PRO A 70 22.78 17.56 -3.23
C PRO A 70 23.80 17.11 -2.18
N SER A 71 25.00 17.72 -2.17
CA SER A 71 25.94 17.55 -1.05
C SER A 71 25.32 18.06 0.24
N VAL A 72 25.52 17.31 1.33
CA VAL A 72 25.18 17.74 2.70
C VAL A 72 26.19 18.72 3.26
#